data_AF-A0A9W4S7A6-F1
#
_entry.id   AF-A0A9W4S7A6-F1
#
_cell.length_a   1.000
_cell.length_b   1.000
_cell.length_c   1.000
_cell.angle_alpha   90.00
_cell.angle_beta   90.00
_cell.angle_gamma   90.00
#
_symmetry.space_group_name_H-M   'P 1'
#
loop_
_entity.id
_entity.type
_entity.pdbx_description
1 polymer ?
#
loop_
_entity_poly.entity_id
_entity_poly.type
_entity_poly.pdbx_seq_one_letter_code
_entity_poly.pdbx_strand_id
1 'polypeptide(L)'
;MYSIQAVTLFFTLVSSGPVRSPFPSISGFRNTTSVPVSTFISITPTPVSSSVAATSSAPATVTVSNGETVAVAAGVVVVGAGIGGFFTVNGVTTPIAGGASVVAGSSAANPGDPSNPDDPDKPKSNDGDIATNSGPASVPASSAPPVSATSSDIPFSSTSSSAVPTGTGVDYMIFAKENTVKEDADGFGNTLAGLVGADNIDNIVNDAGVPYAWRANLNPDQLEKVKNDRVIAGTDINDPLTRDDDQPAGAQPSATQQKRAEVTQTPIAKNDIFDLRVLSTPPREKEALPNYRYDDFAGQGITIYVVDTGPFDLQHEEFRAPSPGITRRELNVARNKKFTLEDTQHGTCVASKTVGGTTGAAKRANLVGVRIDFTEFGLLRGLQSAANEIKQKGLKGKAVVTTSILMRAPDAIYTTSFRSVMRSFVALDVPIVAAAGNKFLDGLTEPDKLPATMAKDFPVIVVGNAGKDFKIAPKSQRGNLVTTYAIGADIKCADPLDLTGLATDSGTSFAAPQ
;
A
#
# COMPACT_ATOMS: atom_id res chain seq x y z
N MET A 1 -47.85 23.69 -8.62
CA MET A 1 -48.41 24.43 -7.46
C MET A 1 -48.52 23.46 -6.29
N TYR A 2 -47.64 23.59 -5.30
CA TYR A 2 -47.80 23.03 -3.96
C TYR A 2 -47.28 24.11 -3.00
N SER A 3 -48.07 24.47 -2.00
CA SER A 3 -47.76 25.59 -1.09
C SER A 3 -47.24 25.04 0.24
N ILE A 4 -46.04 25.47 0.65
CA ILE A 4 -45.41 25.06 1.90
C ILE A 4 -45.56 26.20 2.91
N GLN A 5 -46.18 25.92 4.05
CA GLN A 5 -46.25 26.87 5.16
C GLN A 5 -44.91 26.94 5.90
N ALA A 6 -44.38 28.14 6.09
CA ALA A 6 -43.22 28.39 6.93
C ALA A 6 -43.67 28.73 8.36
N VAL A 7 -43.01 28.12 9.36
CA VAL A 7 -43.20 28.42 10.78
C VAL A 7 -42.04 29.28 11.28
N THR A 8 -42.33 30.49 11.74
CA THR A 8 -41.35 31.42 12.30
C THR A 8 -41.38 31.37 13.82
N LEU A 9 -40.27 30.96 14.46
CA LEU A 9 -40.09 31.09 15.91
C LEU A 9 -39.33 32.39 16.25
N PHE A 10 -39.88 33.17 17.19
CA PHE A 10 -39.18 34.29 17.82
C PHE A 10 -38.44 33.81 19.07
N PHE A 11 -37.20 34.27 19.27
CA PHE A 11 -36.48 34.18 20.54
C PHE A 11 -36.30 35.57 21.16
N THR A 12 -36.73 35.72 22.41
CA THR A 12 -36.58 36.95 23.20
C THR A 12 -35.24 36.97 23.93
N LEU A 13 -34.47 38.05 23.76
CA LEU A 13 -33.30 38.33 24.60
C LEU A 13 -33.72 38.96 25.92
N VAL A 14 -33.19 38.45 27.04
CA VAL A 14 -33.24 39.11 28.35
C VAL A 14 -31.85 39.66 28.66
N SER A 15 -31.77 40.97 28.90
CA SER A 15 -30.56 41.68 29.33
C SER A 15 -30.49 41.72 30.86
N SER A 16 -29.28 41.71 31.42
CA SER A 16 -29.05 41.91 32.86
C SER A 16 -27.71 42.61 33.09
N GLY A 17 -27.76 43.79 33.71
CA GLY A 17 -26.60 44.65 33.98
C GLY A 17 -25.81 44.28 35.25
N PRO A 18 -24.70 44.98 35.53
CA PRO A 18 -23.67 44.53 36.47
C PRO A 18 -23.88 45.02 37.91
N VAL A 19 -23.30 44.28 38.88
CA VAL A 19 -23.19 44.68 40.28
C VAL A 19 -21.72 44.56 40.75
N ARG A 20 -21.28 45.50 41.59
CA ARG A 20 -19.90 45.63 42.09
C ARG A 20 -19.63 44.83 43.38
N SER A 21 -18.32 44.65 43.60
CA SER A 21 -17.56 44.12 44.76
C SER A 21 -17.98 44.68 46.14
N PRO A 22 -17.56 44.08 47.29
CA PRO A 22 -16.13 43.93 47.66
C PRO A 22 -15.70 42.60 48.34
N PHE A 23 -14.36 42.43 48.44
CA PHE A 23 -13.64 41.38 49.17
C PHE A 23 -13.72 41.52 50.70
N PRO A 24 -13.34 40.47 51.45
CA PRO A 24 -12.05 40.55 52.15
C PRO A 24 -11.15 39.31 52.00
N SER A 25 -9.84 39.48 52.26
CA SER A 25 -8.82 38.42 52.29
C SER A 25 -8.57 37.90 53.70
N ILE A 26 -8.34 36.59 53.87
CA ILE A 26 -7.64 36.01 55.04
C ILE A 26 -6.66 34.93 54.54
N SER A 27 -5.50 34.83 55.18
CA SER A 27 -4.39 33.92 54.82
C SER A 27 -4.24 32.75 55.80
N GLY A 28 -3.79 31.61 55.27
CA GLY A 28 -2.97 30.62 55.98
C GLY A 28 -3.70 29.50 56.73
N PHE A 29 -3.32 28.25 56.45
CA PHE A 29 -2.53 27.39 57.38
C PHE A 29 -2.06 26.10 56.67
N ARG A 30 -0.93 25.54 57.13
CA ARG A 30 -0.47 24.17 56.78
C ARG A 30 -1.15 23.16 57.71
N ASN A 31 -1.51 21.96 57.26
CA ASN A 31 -0.69 20.76 57.46
C ASN A 31 -1.25 19.45 56.83
N THR A 32 -0.31 18.53 56.62
CA THR A 32 -0.37 17.07 56.41
C THR A 32 -1.61 16.28 56.87
N THR A 33 -2.06 15.32 56.04
CA THR A 33 -2.32 13.92 56.47
C THR A 33 -2.21 12.92 55.30
N SER A 34 -2.01 11.64 55.63
CA SER A 34 -1.59 10.55 54.75
C SER A 34 -2.72 9.62 54.25
N VAL A 35 -2.42 8.92 53.13
CA VAL A 35 -2.99 7.70 52.49
C VAL A 35 -4.03 6.85 53.27
N PRO A 36 -4.87 6.07 52.54
CA PRO A 36 -4.52 4.64 52.45
C PRO A 36 -4.58 4.03 51.03
N VAL A 37 -3.84 2.91 50.90
CA VAL A 37 -3.62 2.09 49.70
C VAL A 37 -4.86 1.26 49.37
N SER A 38 -5.17 1.09 48.08
CA SER A 38 -6.19 0.11 47.62
C SER A 38 -5.54 -1.24 47.31
N THR A 39 -6.10 -2.32 47.84
CA THR A 39 -5.49 -3.66 47.85
C THR A 39 -5.93 -4.50 46.64
N PHE A 40 -5.02 -5.33 46.13
CA PHE A 40 -5.31 -6.29 45.07
C PHE A 40 -6.26 -7.42 45.53
N ILE A 41 -7.19 -7.82 44.67
CA ILE A 41 -7.92 -9.09 44.78
C ILE A 41 -7.37 -10.03 43.70
N SER A 42 -6.87 -11.19 44.12
CA SER A 42 -6.42 -12.26 43.21
C SER A 42 -7.51 -13.32 43.13
N ILE A 43 -7.86 -13.76 41.91
CA ILE A 43 -8.89 -14.78 41.66
C ILE A 43 -8.20 -16.02 41.10
N THR A 44 -8.28 -17.14 41.83
CA THR A 44 -7.74 -18.44 41.44
C THR A 44 -8.83 -19.32 40.84
N PRO A 45 -8.67 -19.91 39.63
CA PRO A 45 -9.62 -20.89 39.11
C PRO A 45 -9.36 -22.28 39.69
N THR A 46 -10.40 -22.91 40.26
CA THR A 46 -10.40 -24.34 40.62
C THR A 46 -10.64 -25.22 39.39
N PRO A 47 -10.04 -26.43 39.30
CA PRO A 47 -10.19 -27.32 38.16
C PRO A 47 -11.55 -28.03 38.15
N VAL A 48 -12.12 -28.23 36.96
CA VAL A 48 -13.35 -29.02 36.75
C VAL A 48 -12.97 -30.36 36.13
N SER A 49 -13.37 -31.46 36.76
CA SER A 49 -13.29 -32.80 36.18
C SER A 49 -14.43 -33.05 35.20
N SER A 50 -14.14 -33.66 34.06
CA SER A 50 -15.14 -34.32 33.21
C SER A 50 -14.59 -35.63 32.67
N SER A 51 -15.33 -36.72 32.89
CA SER A 51 -14.97 -38.10 32.61
C SER A 51 -14.89 -38.44 31.12
N VAL A 52 -13.93 -39.32 30.77
CA VAL A 52 -13.90 -39.99 29.47
C VAL A 52 -15.03 -41.01 29.39
N ALA A 53 -15.89 -40.91 28.37
CA ALA A 53 -16.78 -41.96 27.94
C ALA A 53 -16.32 -42.48 26.57
N ALA A 54 -16.02 -43.77 26.48
CA ALA A 54 -15.60 -44.39 25.23
C ALA A 54 -16.84 -44.81 24.40
N THR A 55 -16.93 -44.33 23.16
CA THR A 55 -17.90 -44.83 22.17
C THR A 55 -17.14 -45.32 20.95
N SER A 56 -17.21 -46.63 20.69
CA SER A 56 -16.64 -47.24 19.50
C SER A 56 -17.52 -46.97 18.27
N SER A 57 -17.05 -46.15 17.34
CA SER A 57 -17.61 -46.06 15.99
C SER A 57 -16.82 -46.95 15.03
N ALA A 58 -17.51 -47.68 14.16
CA ALA A 58 -16.88 -48.44 13.07
C ALA A 58 -16.04 -47.51 12.15
N PRO A 59 -14.97 -48.02 11.50
CA PRO A 59 -14.12 -47.19 10.64
C PRO A 59 -14.89 -46.64 9.44
N ALA A 60 -14.66 -45.38 9.12
CA ALA A 60 -15.22 -44.74 7.93
C ALA A 60 -14.42 -45.16 6.69
N THR A 61 -15.12 -45.54 5.62
CA THR A 61 -14.54 -45.85 4.31
C THR A 61 -14.74 -44.72 3.32
N VAL A 62 -13.70 -44.42 2.55
CA VAL A 62 -13.70 -43.41 1.48
C VAL A 62 -13.34 -44.08 0.16
N THR A 63 -14.11 -43.80 -0.89
CA THR A 63 -13.81 -44.25 -2.27
C THR A 63 -13.02 -43.18 -3.00
N VAL A 64 -11.87 -43.57 -3.59
CA VAL A 64 -10.99 -42.67 -4.36
C VAL A 64 -11.27 -42.77 -5.86
N SER A 65 -10.71 -41.84 -6.65
CA SER A 65 -11.06 -41.59 -8.06
C SER A 65 -10.78 -42.72 -9.06
N ASN A 66 -10.14 -43.82 -8.64
CA ASN A 66 -9.98 -45.06 -9.41
C ASN A 66 -11.01 -46.16 -9.04
N GLY A 67 -11.94 -45.89 -8.11
CA GLY A 67 -13.01 -46.81 -7.70
C GLY A 67 -12.67 -47.70 -6.49
N GLU A 68 -11.46 -47.60 -5.93
CA GLU A 68 -11.04 -48.39 -4.76
C GLU A 68 -11.50 -47.76 -3.44
N THR A 69 -11.77 -48.57 -2.42
CA THR A 69 -12.36 -48.12 -1.14
C THR A 69 -11.41 -48.40 0.03
N VAL A 70 -11.03 -47.36 0.76
CA VAL A 70 -10.03 -47.43 1.84
C VAL A 70 -10.63 -46.99 3.18
N ALA A 71 -10.29 -47.68 4.26
CA ALA A 71 -10.72 -47.34 5.62
C ALA A 71 -9.74 -46.35 6.28
N VAL A 72 -10.26 -45.31 6.94
CA VAL A 72 -9.47 -44.24 7.56
C VAL A 72 -9.74 -44.15 9.06
N ALA A 73 -8.68 -44.03 9.85
CA ALA A 73 -8.78 -43.82 11.31
C ALA A 73 -9.05 -42.33 11.64
N ALA A 74 -9.75 -42.09 12.76
CA ALA A 74 -10.09 -40.74 13.19
C ALA A 74 -8.84 -39.90 13.50
N GLY A 75 -8.76 -38.70 12.92
CA GLY A 75 -7.71 -37.70 13.19
C GLY A 75 -6.63 -37.53 12.12
N VAL A 76 -6.71 -38.22 10.98
CA VAL A 76 -5.77 -38.03 9.85
C VAL A 76 -6.41 -37.18 8.75
N VAL A 77 -5.69 -36.16 8.28
CA VAL A 77 -6.03 -35.41 7.06
C VAL A 77 -5.02 -35.76 5.97
N VAL A 78 -5.52 -36.29 4.85
CA VAL A 78 -4.74 -36.54 3.63
C VAL A 78 -5.20 -35.54 2.58
N VAL A 79 -4.26 -34.79 1.99
CA VAL A 79 -4.51 -33.94 0.82
C VAL A 79 -3.48 -34.30 -0.25
N GLY A 80 -3.93 -34.78 -1.40
CA GLY A 80 -3.04 -35.07 -2.52
C GLY A 80 -3.72 -35.72 -3.73
N ALA A 81 -4.06 -34.91 -4.73
CA ALA A 81 -4.19 -35.28 -6.15
C ALA A 81 -4.28 -33.99 -6.99
N GLY A 82 -3.38 -33.67 -7.92
CA GLY A 82 -2.20 -34.42 -8.40
C GLY A 82 -1.06 -33.51 -8.88
N ILE A 83 -0.63 -32.56 -8.04
CA ILE A 83 0.50 -31.63 -8.29
C ILE A 83 1.38 -31.45 -7.05
N GLY A 84 1.74 -32.57 -6.40
CA GLY A 84 2.54 -32.58 -5.17
C GLY A 84 1.77 -32.08 -3.94
N GLY A 85 2.47 -32.01 -2.80
CA GLY A 85 1.89 -31.57 -1.52
C GLY A 85 2.93 -31.52 -0.40
N PHE A 86 2.47 -31.30 0.82
CA PHE A 86 3.32 -31.30 2.02
C PHE A 86 2.60 -32.04 3.15
N PHE A 87 3.35 -32.61 4.08
CA PHE A 87 2.82 -33.09 5.36
C PHE A 87 3.63 -32.51 6.52
N THR A 88 2.99 -32.35 7.68
CA THR A 88 3.62 -31.79 8.88
C THR A 88 3.49 -32.79 10.03
N VAL A 89 4.62 -33.15 10.64
CA VAL A 89 4.65 -33.96 11.87
C VAL A 89 5.49 -33.22 12.89
N ASN A 90 4.94 -33.03 14.10
CA ASN A 90 5.60 -32.34 15.22
C ASN A 90 6.22 -30.97 14.85
N GLY A 91 5.55 -30.22 13.97
CA GLY A 91 5.99 -28.87 13.55
C GLY A 91 7.05 -28.83 12.45
N VAL A 92 7.50 -29.98 11.93
CA VAL A 92 8.40 -30.06 10.77
C VAL A 92 7.60 -30.41 9.53
N THR A 93 7.68 -29.56 8.50
CA THR A 93 6.95 -29.72 7.22
C THR A 93 7.88 -30.26 6.14
N THR A 94 7.45 -31.30 5.42
CA THR A 94 8.24 -31.97 4.37
C THR A 94 7.47 -32.01 3.04
N PRO A 95 8.09 -31.64 1.90
CA PRO A 95 7.45 -31.70 0.59
C PRO A 95 7.37 -33.13 0.03
N ILE A 96 6.32 -33.41 -0.73
CA ILE A 96 6.10 -34.63 -1.50
C ILE A 96 5.93 -34.26 -2.97
N ALA A 97 6.74 -34.88 -3.85
CA ALA A 97 6.63 -34.73 -5.29
C ALA A 97 5.37 -35.43 -5.85
N GLY A 98 4.76 -34.86 -6.88
CA GLY A 98 3.59 -35.44 -7.53
C GLY A 98 3.90 -36.82 -8.13
N GLY A 99 3.10 -37.84 -7.76
CA GLY A 99 3.24 -39.21 -8.24
C GLY A 99 3.84 -40.21 -7.24
N ALA A 100 4.32 -39.76 -6.07
CA ALA A 100 4.79 -40.66 -5.01
C ALA A 100 3.63 -41.12 -4.10
N SER A 101 3.63 -42.41 -3.74
CA SER A 101 2.80 -42.97 -2.65
C SER A 101 3.70 -43.34 -1.47
N VAL A 102 3.22 -43.07 -0.24
CA VAL A 102 3.92 -43.43 0.99
C VAL A 102 2.89 -43.92 2.02
N VAL A 103 3.17 -45.06 2.65
CA VAL A 103 2.38 -45.61 3.77
C VAL A 103 3.31 -45.70 4.98
N ALA A 104 2.88 -45.17 6.13
CA ALA A 104 3.61 -45.28 7.38
C ALA A 104 2.67 -45.74 8.49
N GLY A 105 2.91 -46.95 9.02
CA GLY A 105 2.27 -47.46 10.23
C GLY A 105 3.00 -46.97 11.49
N SER A 106 2.36 -47.13 12.66
CA SER A 106 2.93 -46.70 13.95
C SER A 106 3.11 -47.84 14.93
N SER A 107 4.25 -47.85 15.63
CA SER A 107 4.34 -47.90 17.09
C SER A 107 5.80 -47.98 17.53
N ALA A 108 6.10 -47.49 18.73
CA ALA A 108 7.42 -47.55 19.34
C ALA A 108 7.32 -48.16 20.75
N ALA A 109 8.18 -49.15 21.04
CA ALA A 109 8.46 -49.64 22.38
C ALA A 109 9.87 -50.27 22.41
N ASN A 110 10.62 -50.01 23.49
CA ASN A 110 12.00 -50.46 23.76
C ASN A 110 11.97 -51.60 24.81
N PRO A 111 13.08 -52.26 25.23
CA PRO A 111 14.42 -52.42 24.64
C PRO A 111 14.93 -53.90 24.60
N GLY A 112 16.05 -54.21 23.92
CA GLY A 112 16.75 -55.50 24.09
C GLY A 112 17.83 -55.84 23.04
N ASP A 113 19.01 -56.27 23.52
CA ASP A 113 20.22 -56.76 22.81
C ASP A 113 20.61 -58.11 23.49
N PRO A 114 21.45 -59.04 22.95
CA PRO A 114 22.08 -59.19 21.61
C PRO A 114 21.84 -60.56 20.92
N SER A 115 22.17 -60.67 19.62
CA SER A 115 22.80 -61.89 19.05
C SER A 115 23.44 -61.68 17.67
N ASN A 116 24.66 -62.21 17.51
CA ASN A 116 25.57 -62.11 16.36
C ASN A 116 25.42 -63.36 15.42
N PRO A 117 26.39 -63.69 14.52
CA PRO A 117 26.27 -63.61 13.06
C PRO A 117 26.15 -64.98 12.34
N ASP A 118 26.16 -64.99 11.01
CA ASP A 118 26.98 -65.95 10.25
C ASP A 118 27.33 -65.43 8.83
N ASP A 119 28.42 -65.96 8.27
CA ASP A 119 29.22 -65.42 7.15
C ASP A 119 29.08 -66.29 5.85
N PRO A 120 30.10 -66.42 4.97
CA PRO A 120 30.28 -65.70 3.71
C PRO A 120 29.86 -66.47 2.43
N ASP A 121 29.87 -65.79 1.28
CA ASP A 121 30.71 -66.27 0.15
C ASP A 121 31.14 -65.16 -0.83
N LYS A 122 32.28 -65.37 -1.53
CA LYS A 122 33.04 -64.31 -2.25
C LYS A 122 33.49 -64.77 -3.68
N PRO A 123 34.39 -64.05 -4.41
CA PRO A 123 34.11 -63.30 -5.65
C PRO A 123 34.71 -63.93 -6.95
N LYS A 124 34.62 -63.22 -8.10
CA LYS A 124 35.78 -62.90 -8.96
C LYS A 124 35.45 -61.94 -10.13
N SER A 125 36.49 -61.50 -10.84
CA SER A 125 36.52 -60.40 -11.82
C SER A 125 37.31 -60.73 -13.11
N ASN A 126 37.35 -59.76 -14.04
CA ASN A 126 38.29 -59.54 -15.17
C ASN A 126 37.99 -60.10 -16.60
N ASP A 127 37.99 -59.14 -17.53
CA ASP A 127 38.69 -59.01 -18.83
C ASP A 127 38.52 -59.99 -20.02
N GLY A 128 38.55 -59.40 -21.23
CA GLY A 128 38.74 -60.09 -22.51
C GLY A 128 38.64 -59.18 -23.75
N ASP A 129 39.76 -58.60 -24.21
CA ASP A 129 39.93 -57.98 -25.54
C ASP A 129 40.23 -59.03 -26.64
N ILE A 130 39.71 -58.87 -27.87
CA ILE A 130 40.36 -59.27 -29.15
C ILE A 130 39.92 -58.30 -30.28
N ALA A 131 40.85 -57.93 -31.17
CA ALA A 131 40.67 -57.04 -32.34
C ALA A 131 40.97 -57.74 -33.69
N THR A 132 40.58 -57.13 -34.84
CA THR A 132 41.33 -57.21 -36.13
C THR A 132 40.87 -56.20 -37.20
N ASN A 133 41.84 -55.47 -37.80
CA ASN A 133 42.06 -55.00 -39.19
C ASN A 133 40.90 -54.98 -40.23
N SER A 134 40.78 -54.04 -41.20
CA SER A 134 41.82 -53.47 -42.10
C SER A 134 41.35 -52.17 -42.81
N GLY A 135 42.27 -51.33 -43.35
CA GLY A 135 41.97 -50.15 -44.21
C GLY A 135 41.89 -50.46 -45.72
N PRO A 136 42.11 -49.51 -46.68
CA PRO A 136 42.58 -48.11 -46.51
C PRO A 136 41.94 -47.01 -47.41
N ALA A 137 42.27 -45.74 -47.08
CA ALA A 137 42.49 -44.55 -47.93
C ALA A 137 41.57 -44.15 -49.13
N SER A 138 41.00 -42.93 -49.08
CA SER A 138 41.30 -41.82 -50.03
C SER A 138 40.51 -40.52 -49.77
N VAL A 139 41.04 -39.40 -50.27
CA VAL A 139 40.51 -38.01 -50.36
C VAL A 139 40.83 -37.59 -51.83
N PRO A 140 40.14 -36.65 -52.55
CA PRO A 140 39.49 -35.44 -52.01
C PRO A 140 38.27 -34.85 -52.79
N ALA A 141 37.91 -33.61 -52.40
CA ALA A 141 37.39 -32.50 -53.23
C ALA A 141 35.86 -32.31 -53.46
N SER A 142 35.35 -31.24 -52.82
CA SER A 142 34.58 -30.11 -53.40
C SER A 142 33.51 -30.34 -54.47
N SER A 143 32.24 -30.04 -54.13
CA SER A 143 31.49 -28.87 -54.67
C SER A 143 30.03 -28.84 -54.17
N ALA A 144 29.39 -27.67 -54.21
CA ALA A 144 27.99 -27.44 -53.83
C ALA A 144 27.22 -26.79 -55.01
N PRO A 145 25.98 -26.33 -54.84
CA PRO A 145 24.70 -26.99 -54.55
C PRO A 145 23.85 -27.03 -55.89
N PRO A 146 22.49 -27.01 -56.02
CA PRO A 146 21.40 -26.92 -55.01
C PRO A 146 20.08 -27.70 -55.27
N VAL A 147 19.14 -27.54 -54.31
CA VAL A 147 17.66 -27.66 -54.35
C VAL A 147 16.92 -28.65 -55.28
N SER A 148 16.15 -29.57 -54.68
CA SER A 148 14.66 -29.53 -54.65
C SER A 148 14.08 -30.78 -53.98
N ALA A 149 12.84 -30.72 -53.50
CA ALA A 149 12.23 -31.73 -52.60
C ALA A 149 11.11 -32.56 -53.26
N THR A 150 10.91 -33.80 -52.75
CA THR A 150 9.62 -34.51 -52.79
C THR A 150 9.54 -35.66 -51.76
N SER A 151 8.37 -35.78 -51.10
CA SER A 151 7.75 -37.01 -50.54
C SER A 151 8.58 -37.93 -49.61
N SER A 152 8.44 -37.85 -48.28
CA SER A 152 7.43 -38.55 -47.44
C SER A 152 7.69 -40.06 -47.21
N ASP A 153 8.13 -40.43 -46.00
CA ASP A 153 7.51 -41.50 -45.18
C ASP A 153 8.04 -41.46 -43.70
N ILE A 154 7.28 -42.07 -42.79
CA ILE A 154 7.33 -41.98 -41.29
C ILE A 154 8.08 -43.21 -40.69
N PRO A 155 8.48 -43.34 -39.38
CA PRO A 155 7.81 -42.84 -38.16
C PRO A 155 8.65 -42.36 -36.93
N PHE A 156 7.95 -41.65 -36.04
CA PHE A 156 8.08 -41.52 -34.57
C PHE A 156 9.37 -41.93 -33.81
N SER A 157 9.90 -40.95 -33.05
CA SER A 157 10.30 -41.15 -31.64
C SER A 157 10.00 -39.87 -30.84
N SER A 158 9.21 -39.99 -29.78
CA SER A 158 8.76 -38.85 -28.97
C SER A 158 9.70 -38.56 -27.80
N THR A 159 10.50 -37.50 -27.90
CA THR A 159 11.11 -36.85 -26.74
C THR A 159 10.32 -35.61 -26.36
N SER A 160 9.88 -35.57 -25.10
CA SER A 160 9.12 -34.48 -24.51
C SER A 160 9.99 -33.22 -24.36
N SER A 161 9.99 -32.37 -25.39
CA SER A 161 10.52 -31.02 -25.30
C SER A 161 9.63 -30.20 -24.36
N SER A 162 10.16 -29.86 -23.18
CA SER A 162 9.57 -28.80 -22.36
C SER A 162 9.76 -27.49 -23.12
N ALA A 163 8.67 -26.97 -23.70
CA ALA A 163 8.67 -25.67 -24.32
C ALA A 163 9.01 -24.62 -23.25
N VAL A 164 10.24 -24.09 -23.32
CA VAL A 164 10.62 -22.88 -22.58
C VAL A 164 9.82 -21.72 -23.19
N PRO A 165 8.96 -21.02 -22.45
CA PRO A 165 8.24 -19.88 -23.01
C PRO A 165 9.25 -18.77 -23.30
N THR A 166 9.49 -18.50 -24.57
CA THR A 166 10.55 -17.60 -25.06
C THR A 166 10.21 -16.11 -24.98
N GLY A 167 9.23 -15.74 -24.14
CA GLY A 167 8.88 -14.34 -23.85
C GLY A 167 9.68 -13.81 -22.66
N THR A 168 10.33 -12.65 -22.83
CA THR A 168 10.80 -11.84 -21.71
C THR A 168 9.61 -11.48 -20.81
N GLY A 169 9.72 -11.76 -19.51
CA GLY A 169 8.66 -11.47 -18.56
C GLY A 169 8.37 -9.96 -18.46
N VAL A 170 7.09 -9.62 -18.39
CA VAL A 170 6.59 -8.24 -18.24
C VAL A 170 6.02 -8.07 -16.83
N ASP A 171 6.25 -6.91 -16.21
CA ASP A 171 5.79 -6.58 -14.86
C ASP A 171 4.28 -6.27 -14.86
N TYR A 172 3.46 -7.19 -14.36
CA TYR A 172 2.01 -7.07 -14.32
C TYR A 172 1.50 -6.77 -12.92
N MET A 173 0.54 -5.85 -12.83
CA MET A 173 -0.45 -5.81 -11.78
C MET A 173 -1.54 -6.86 -12.04
N ILE A 174 -1.96 -7.55 -10.99
CA ILE A 174 -2.94 -8.64 -11.01
C ILE A 174 -3.96 -8.34 -9.92
N PHE A 175 -5.25 -8.37 -10.25
CA PHE A 175 -6.29 -7.84 -9.36
C PHE A 175 -7.37 -8.87 -9.06
N ALA A 176 -7.72 -9.03 -7.78
CA ALA A 176 -8.82 -9.90 -7.34
C ALA A 176 -10.19 -9.30 -7.67
N LYS A 177 -11.21 -10.15 -7.79
CA LYS A 177 -12.61 -9.74 -7.83
C LYS A 177 -13.04 -9.11 -6.50
N GLU A 178 -13.96 -8.15 -6.58
CA GLU A 178 -14.57 -7.57 -5.37
C GLU A 178 -15.24 -8.68 -4.54
N ASN A 179 -15.08 -8.63 -3.22
CA ASN A 179 -15.58 -9.63 -2.27
C ASN A 179 -14.96 -11.04 -2.39
N THR A 180 -13.79 -11.18 -3.03
CA THR A 180 -12.96 -12.40 -2.91
C THR A 180 -12.70 -12.71 -1.42
N VAL A 181 -12.88 -13.97 -1.02
CA VAL A 181 -12.62 -14.44 0.36
C VAL A 181 -11.15 -14.77 0.58
N LYS A 182 -10.72 -14.86 1.85
CA LYS A 182 -9.30 -15.01 2.17
C LYS A 182 -8.70 -16.29 1.62
N GLU A 183 -9.43 -17.39 1.73
CA GLU A 183 -9.03 -18.74 1.32
C GLU A 183 -8.78 -18.80 -0.20
N ASP A 184 -9.62 -18.11 -0.96
CA ASP A 184 -9.52 -18.00 -2.41
C ASP A 184 -8.31 -17.14 -2.83
N ALA A 185 -8.14 -15.99 -2.19
CA ALA A 185 -7.02 -15.09 -2.47
C ALA A 185 -5.66 -15.69 -2.07
N ASP A 186 -5.57 -16.33 -0.90
CA ASP A 186 -4.39 -17.08 -0.46
C ASP A 186 -4.11 -18.25 -1.42
N GLY A 187 -5.15 -18.96 -1.86
CA GLY A 187 -5.06 -20.03 -2.85
C GLY A 187 -4.47 -19.55 -4.18
N PHE A 188 -4.97 -18.44 -4.73
CA PHE A 188 -4.38 -17.82 -5.93
C PHE A 188 -2.93 -17.36 -5.69
N GLY A 189 -2.64 -16.77 -4.52
CA GLY A 189 -1.28 -16.37 -4.15
C GLY A 189 -0.29 -17.53 -4.19
N ASN A 190 -0.70 -18.71 -3.72
CA ASN A 190 0.09 -19.95 -3.81
C ASN A 190 0.26 -20.43 -5.26
N THR A 191 -0.81 -20.37 -6.08
CA THR A 191 -0.73 -20.67 -7.52
C THR A 191 0.27 -19.77 -8.23
N LEU A 192 0.21 -18.45 -7.98
CA LEU A 192 1.15 -17.48 -8.54
C LEU A 192 2.58 -17.76 -8.07
N ALA A 193 2.78 -18.10 -6.79
CA ALA A 193 4.08 -18.49 -6.25
C ALA A 193 4.65 -19.75 -6.93
N GLY A 194 3.80 -20.69 -7.32
CA GLY A 194 4.19 -21.85 -8.14
C GLY A 194 4.57 -21.49 -9.58
N LEU A 195 4.03 -20.39 -10.14
CA LEU A 195 4.33 -19.93 -11.50
C LEU A 195 5.63 -19.12 -11.60
N VAL A 196 5.91 -18.23 -10.64
CA VAL A 196 7.05 -17.28 -10.70
C VAL A 196 8.05 -17.37 -9.54
N GLY A 197 7.76 -18.15 -8.50
CA GLY A 197 8.51 -18.17 -7.25
C GLY A 197 8.01 -17.13 -6.25
N ALA A 198 7.92 -17.49 -4.96
CA ALA A 198 7.34 -16.64 -3.92
C ALA A 198 8.06 -15.29 -3.75
N ASP A 199 9.39 -15.27 -3.85
CA ASP A 199 10.21 -14.06 -3.72
C ASP A 199 10.02 -13.04 -4.86
N ASN A 200 9.40 -13.47 -5.97
CA ASN A 200 9.14 -12.64 -7.15
C ASN A 200 7.72 -12.05 -7.17
N ILE A 201 7.01 -12.11 -6.04
CA ILE A 201 5.64 -11.61 -5.88
C ILE A 201 5.61 -10.55 -4.79
N ASP A 202 5.12 -9.36 -5.13
CA ASP A 202 4.58 -8.44 -4.13
C ASP A 202 3.04 -8.59 -4.09
N ASN A 203 2.43 -8.39 -2.92
CA ASN A 203 0.98 -8.32 -2.81
C ASN A 203 0.54 -7.11 -1.96
N ILE A 204 -0.75 -6.79 -2.04
CA ILE A 204 -1.42 -5.76 -1.24
C ILE A 204 -2.61 -6.44 -0.56
N VAL A 205 -2.60 -6.42 0.77
CA VAL A 205 -3.65 -6.98 1.61
C VAL A 205 -4.52 -5.88 2.20
N ASN A 206 -5.83 -6.16 2.31
CA ASN A 206 -6.78 -5.25 2.94
C ASN A 206 -6.80 -5.41 4.48
N ASP A 207 -7.69 -4.66 5.13
CA ASP A 207 -7.87 -4.65 6.58
C ASP A 207 -8.19 -6.01 7.24
N ALA A 208 -8.70 -6.98 6.47
CA ALA A 208 -9.00 -8.34 6.90
C ALA A 208 -7.88 -9.34 6.58
N GLY A 209 -6.74 -8.87 6.05
CA GLY A 209 -5.63 -9.72 5.62
C GLY A 209 -5.91 -10.51 4.35
N VAL A 210 -6.90 -10.09 3.54
CA VAL A 210 -7.21 -10.67 2.23
C VAL A 210 -6.34 -9.95 1.18
N PRO A 211 -5.47 -10.66 0.45
CA PRO A 211 -4.81 -10.12 -0.73
C PRO A 211 -5.83 -9.72 -1.80
N TYR A 212 -5.74 -8.50 -2.33
CA TYR A 212 -6.64 -8.01 -3.38
C TYR A 212 -5.91 -7.52 -4.64
N ALA A 213 -4.59 -7.31 -4.55
CA ALA A 213 -3.74 -7.06 -5.70
C ALA A 213 -2.37 -7.75 -5.52
N TRP A 214 -1.79 -8.22 -6.62
CA TRP A 214 -0.44 -8.78 -6.70
C TRP A 214 0.34 -8.09 -7.82
N ARG A 215 1.67 -8.18 -7.73
CA ARG A 215 2.60 -7.79 -8.79
C ARG A 215 3.59 -8.92 -9.03
N ALA A 216 3.77 -9.29 -10.29
CA ALA A 216 4.72 -10.32 -10.71
C ALA A 216 5.18 -10.09 -12.16
N ASN A 217 6.41 -10.54 -12.47
CA ASN A 217 6.86 -10.62 -13.86
C ASN A 217 6.32 -11.90 -14.50
N LEU A 218 5.52 -11.78 -15.56
CA LEU A 218 4.89 -12.91 -16.26
C LEU A 218 5.31 -12.96 -17.72
N ASN A 219 5.63 -14.15 -18.22
CA ASN A 219 5.65 -14.45 -19.65
C ASN A 219 4.20 -14.69 -20.17
N PRO A 220 3.99 -14.76 -21.51
CA PRO A 220 2.63 -14.89 -22.07
C PRO A 220 1.84 -16.10 -21.53
N ASP A 221 2.46 -17.26 -21.42
CA ASP A 221 1.82 -18.50 -20.94
C ASP A 221 1.44 -18.43 -19.45
N GLN A 222 2.26 -17.77 -18.63
CA GLN A 222 1.96 -17.49 -17.22
C GLN A 222 0.82 -16.46 -17.11
N LEU A 223 0.81 -15.43 -17.96
CA LEU A 223 -0.25 -14.42 -17.99
C LEU A 223 -1.60 -15.01 -18.38
N GLU A 224 -1.65 -15.91 -19.36
CA GLU A 224 -2.88 -16.60 -19.74
C GLU A 224 -3.43 -17.47 -18.60
N LYS A 225 -2.56 -18.20 -17.89
CA LYS A 225 -2.93 -18.96 -16.68
C LYS A 225 -3.50 -18.06 -15.59
N VAL A 226 -2.87 -16.91 -15.34
CA VAL A 226 -3.34 -15.92 -14.34
C VAL A 226 -4.69 -15.32 -14.73
N LYS A 227 -4.89 -14.94 -16.00
CA LYS A 227 -6.16 -14.37 -16.51
C LYS A 227 -7.33 -15.35 -16.42
N ASN A 228 -7.07 -16.65 -16.55
CA ASN A 228 -8.07 -17.70 -16.49
C ASN A 228 -8.42 -18.15 -15.06
N ASP A 229 -7.73 -17.66 -14.03
CA ASP A 229 -8.07 -18.00 -12.64
C ASP A 229 -9.38 -17.35 -12.20
N ARG A 230 -10.23 -18.11 -11.49
CA ARG A 230 -11.54 -17.68 -11.02
C ARG A 230 -11.49 -16.47 -10.07
N VAL A 231 -10.37 -16.23 -9.38
CA VAL A 231 -10.17 -15.11 -8.46
C VAL A 231 -9.94 -13.79 -9.18
N ILE A 232 -9.40 -13.83 -10.39
CA ILE A 232 -8.88 -12.64 -11.07
C ILE A 232 -9.97 -11.86 -11.80
N ALA A 233 -10.05 -10.57 -11.49
CA ALA A 233 -10.88 -9.59 -12.20
C ALA A 233 -10.20 -9.08 -13.46
N GLY A 234 -8.86 -9.00 -13.44
CA GLY A 234 -8.04 -8.72 -14.59
C GLY A 234 -6.58 -8.48 -14.22
N THR A 235 -5.80 -8.15 -15.25
CA THR A 235 -4.37 -7.87 -15.18
C THR A 235 -4.06 -6.68 -16.05
N ASP A 236 -3.18 -5.79 -15.61
CA ASP A 236 -2.66 -4.68 -16.42
C ASP A 236 -1.14 -4.54 -16.21
N ILE A 237 -0.45 -3.88 -17.12
CA ILE A 237 0.99 -3.63 -16.96
C ILE A 237 1.18 -2.65 -15.79
N ASN A 238 2.19 -2.88 -14.95
CA ASN A 238 2.58 -1.93 -13.90
C ASN A 238 3.34 -0.75 -14.52
N ASP A 239 2.59 0.13 -15.19
CA ASP A 239 3.17 1.27 -15.90
C ASP A 239 3.84 2.28 -14.95
N PRO A 240 4.93 2.95 -15.39
CA PRO A 240 5.48 4.09 -14.70
C PRO A 240 4.49 5.27 -14.74
N LEU A 241 4.44 6.02 -13.66
CA LEU A 241 3.65 7.24 -13.56
C LEU A 241 4.31 8.41 -14.30
N THR A 242 3.54 9.46 -14.56
CA THR A 242 4.01 10.71 -15.19
C THR A 242 3.69 11.91 -14.31
N ARG A 243 4.66 12.80 -14.06
CA ARG A 243 4.44 14.11 -13.43
C ARG A 243 3.95 15.13 -14.45
N ASP A 244 3.26 16.16 -13.97
CA ASP A 244 2.58 17.16 -14.80
C ASP A 244 2.72 18.59 -14.19
N ASP A 245 3.91 19.00 -13.72
CA ASP A 245 4.14 20.29 -13.01
C ASP A 245 4.65 21.42 -13.94
N ASP A 246 4.35 22.71 -13.66
CA ASP A 246 4.42 23.80 -14.69
C ASP A 246 4.39 25.27 -14.17
N GLN A 247 5.02 26.22 -14.88
CA GLN A 247 5.17 27.66 -14.54
C GLN A 247 3.93 28.60 -14.84
N PRO A 248 3.87 29.90 -14.41
CA PRO A 248 2.66 30.49 -13.73
C PRO A 248 1.71 31.52 -14.43
N ALA A 249 0.48 31.77 -13.87
CA ALA A 249 -0.35 33.04 -13.73
C ALA A 249 -1.94 32.89 -13.68
N GLY A 250 -2.81 33.82 -13.17
CA GLY A 250 -4.32 33.64 -13.06
C GLY A 250 -5.39 34.78 -12.73
N ALA A 251 -5.96 34.83 -11.49
CA ALA A 251 -7.05 35.68 -10.81
C ALA A 251 -8.57 35.34 -10.33
N GLN A 252 -8.87 35.08 -9.01
CA GLN A 252 -10.17 35.01 -8.16
C GLN A 252 -11.02 33.67 -7.91
N PRO A 253 -11.98 33.54 -6.89
CA PRO A 253 -12.03 33.72 -5.38
C PRO A 253 -12.91 32.67 -4.52
N SER A 254 -13.38 33.00 -3.26
CA SER A 254 -13.50 32.13 -2.02
C SER A 254 -14.73 32.28 -1.02
N ALA A 255 -14.77 31.59 0.16
CA ALA A 255 -15.76 31.65 1.32
C ALA A 255 -15.15 31.39 2.76
N THR A 256 -15.89 31.48 3.91
CA THR A 256 -15.32 31.83 5.28
C THR A 256 -15.96 31.22 6.57
N GLN A 257 -15.23 31.03 7.70
CA GLN A 257 -15.73 31.14 9.12
C GLN A 257 -14.64 31.32 10.26
N GLN A 258 -15.03 31.27 11.57
CA GLN A 258 -14.46 32.01 12.75
C GLN A 258 -13.14 31.54 13.46
N LYS A 259 -12.68 32.33 14.47
CA LYS A 259 -11.27 32.60 14.87
C LYS A 259 -10.86 32.13 16.29
N ARG A 260 -9.62 31.63 16.44
CA ARG A 260 -8.98 31.13 17.68
C ARG A 260 -7.71 31.96 18.03
N ALA A 261 -6.85 31.50 18.94
CA ALA A 261 -5.67 32.25 19.42
C ALA A 261 -4.45 32.05 18.50
N GLU A 262 -4.16 33.06 17.67
CA GLU A 262 -3.22 32.92 16.55
C GLU A 262 -1.81 33.45 16.81
N VAL A 263 -0.82 32.71 16.33
CA VAL A 263 0.55 33.17 16.05
C VAL A 263 0.53 33.99 14.75
N THR A 264 1.42 34.97 14.65
CA THR A 264 1.63 35.78 13.44
C THR A 264 3.03 35.52 12.89
N GLN A 265 3.13 35.04 11.65
CA GLN A 265 4.38 34.91 10.90
C GLN A 265 4.43 35.99 9.81
N THR A 266 5.46 36.82 9.85
CA THR A 266 5.71 37.87 8.85
C THR A 266 6.48 37.32 7.65
N PRO A 267 6.15 37.72 6.41
CA PRO A 267 6.92 37.34 5.23
C PRO A 267 8.37 37.86 5.30
N ILE A 268 9.30 37.12 4.71
CA ILE A 268 10.73 37.47 4.66
C ILE A 268 11.20 37.54 3.20
N ALA A 269 12.31 38.24 2.93
CA ALA A 269 12.80 38.43 1.56
C ALA A 269 13.07 37.12 0.78
N LYS A 270 13.39 36.01 1.48
CA LYS A 270 13.58 34.68 0.88
C LYS A 270 12.29 33.89 0.64
N ASN A 271 11.21 34.23 1.36
CA ASN A 271 9.93 33.51 1.33
C ASN A 271 8.79 34.50 1.65
N ASP A 272 8.04 34.87 0.61
CA ASP A 272 6.89 35.76 0.75
C ASP A 272 5.69 35.09 1.42
N ILE A 273 5.72 33.76 1.65
CA ILE A 273 4.64 32.94 2.23
C ILE A 273 3.25 33.33 1.70
N PHE A 274 3.16 33.69 0.41
CA PHE A 274 1.94 34.24 -0.16
C PHE A 274 0.75 33.28 -0.02
N ASP A 275 0.99 32.01 -0.28
CA ASP A 275 0.03 30.92 -0.14
C ASP A 275 -0.51 30.81 1.30
N LEU A 276 0.36 30.73 2.31
CA LEU A 276 -0.05 30.68 3.72
C LEU A 276 -0.79 31.96 4.14
N ARG A 277 -0.32 33.15 3.70
CA ARG A 277 -1.00 34.43 3.94
C ARG A 277 -2.43 34.40 3.40
N VAL A 278 -2.64 33.88 2.19
CA VAL A 278 -3.96 33.67 1.59
C VAL A 278 -4.82 32.73 2.44
N LEU A 279 -4.32 31.57 2.88
CA LEU A 279 -5.08 30.64 3.72
C LEU A 279 -5.62 31.30 5.00
N SER A 280 -4.84 32.21 5.61
CA SER A 280 -5.23 32.90 6.85
C SER A 280 -6.00 34.22 6.67
N THR A 281 -6.14 34.71 5.43
CA THR A 281 -6.73 36.04 5.17
C THR A 281 -8.18 35.90 4.72
N PRO A 282 -9.16 36.50 5.43
CA PRO A 282 -10.55 36.49 5.00
C PRO A 282 -10.72 37.02 3.56
N PRO A 283 -11.59 36.46 2.71
CA PRO A 283 -11.69 36.84 1.29
C PRO A 283 -11.97 38.33 1.01
N ARG A 284 -12.49 39.06 2.01
CA ARG A 284 -12.78 40.50 1.96
C ARG A 284 -11.56 41.39 2.23
N GLU A 285 -10.45 40.84 2.72
CA GLU A 285 -9.22 41.54 3.11
C GLU A 285 -8.02 41.17 2.21
N LYS A 286 -8.30 40.55 1.05
CA LYS A 286 -7.32 40.03 0.07
C LYS A 286 -6.29 41.04 -0.44
N GLU A 287 -6.52 42.33 -0.26
CA GLU A 287 -5.62 43.42 -0.69
C GLU A 287 -4.58 43.78 0.38
N ALA A 288 -4.81 43.39 1.64
CA ALA A 288 -3.90 43.68 2.75
C ALA A 288 -2.80 42.62 2.92
N LEU A 289 -3.15 41.32 2.75
CA LEU A 289 -2.29 40.12 2.93
C LEU A 289 -1.03 40.34 3.80
N PRO A 290 -1.14 40.76 5.07
CA PRO A 290 0.01 41.33 5.76
C PRO A 290 0.92 40.25 6.35
N ASN A 291 0.35 39.23 6.99
CA ASN A 291 1.06 38.18 7.72
C ASN A 291 0.27 36.87 7.64
N TYR A 292 0.95 35.74 7.79
CA TYR A 292 0.27 34.44 7.98
C TYR A 292 -0.14 34.32 9.44
N ARG A 293 -1.42 34.03 9.69
CA ARG A 293 -2.02 33.96 11.03
C ARG A 293 -2.64 32.58 11.25
N TYR A 294 -2.16 31.85 12.24
CA TYR A 294 -2.51 30.44 12.45
C TYR A 294 -2.51 30.09 13.94
N ASP A 295 -3.33 29.12 14.34
CA ASP A 295 -3.34 28.62 15.72
C ASP A 295 -2.00 27.98 16.07
N ASP A 296 -1.41 28.31 17.22
CA ASP A 296 -0.09 27.79 17.61
C ASP A 296 -0.06 26.24 17.63
N PHE A 297 -1.17 25.64 18.07
CA PHE A 297 -1.36 24.18 18.15
C PHE A 297 -1.79 23.53 16.83
N ALA A 298 -1.74 24.21 15.68
CA ALA A 298 -2.13 23.67 14.39
C ALA A 298 -1.38 22.37 14.03
N GLY A 299 -2.13 21.28 13.86
CA GLY A 299 -1.63 19.93 13.61
C GLY A 299 -1.18 19.15 14.86
N GLN A 300 -1.15 19.75 16.06
CA GLN A 300 -0.67 19.07 17.26
C GLN A 300 -1.48 17.82 17.58
N GLY A 301 -0.79 16.68 17.74
CA GLY A 301 -1.42 15.38 18.00
C GLY A 301 -1.97 14.67 16.76
N ILE A 302 -1.89 15.28 15.58
CA ILE A 302 -2.21 14.67 14.29
C ILE A 302 -0.91 14.14 13.64
N THR A 303 -1.04 13.04 12.91
CA THR A 303 0.04 12.49 12.07
C THR A 303 -0.36 12.57 10.60
N ILE A 304 0.37 13.35 9.81
CA ILE A 304 0.11 13.50 8.38
C ILE A 304 1.02 12.56 7.61
N TYR A 305 0.41 11.75 6.76
CA TYR A 305 1.04 10.81 5.86
C TYR A 305 1.08 11.43 4.46
N VAL A 306 2.28 11.74 3.98
CA VAL A 306 2.51 12.28 2.63
C VAL A 306 2.91 11.10 1.75
N VAL A 307 1.99 10.60 0.93
CA VAL A 307 2.27 9.49 0.00
C VAL A 307 2.81 10.09 -1.28
N ASP A 308 4.12 9.99 -1.48
CA ASP A 308 4.80 10.60 -2.61
C ASP A 308 6.09 9.83 -2.96
N THR A 309 6.71 10.25 -4.06
CA THR A 309 8.06 9.86 -4.43
C THR A 309 9.11 10.38 -3.44
N GLY A 310 10.31 9.79 -3.48
CA GLY A 310 11.38 10.12 -2.55
C GLY A 310 12.72 9.45 -2.92
N PRO A 311 13.74 9.54 -2.06
CA PRO A 311 13.68 9.82 -0.62
C PRO A 311 13.23 11.23 -0.25
N PHE A 312 12.71 11.39 0.97
CA PHE A 312 12.42 12.71 1.53
C PHE A 312 13.66 13.26 2.23
N ASP A 313 14.13 14.46 1.88
CA ASP A 313 15.23 15.11 2.60
C ASP A 313 14.74 15.73 3.92
N LEU A 314 14.55 14.87 4.92
CA LEU A 314 14.10 15.25 6.25
C LEU A 314 15.21 15.90 7.11
N GLN A 315 16.41 16.12 6.56
CA GLN A 315 17.48 16.87 7.24
C GLN A 315 17.37 18.39 7.00
N HIS A 316 16.63 18.81 5.97
CA HIS A 316 16.37 20.21 5.62
C HIS A 316 15.70 20.98 6.77
N GLU A 317 16.05 22.27 6.96
CA GLU A 317 15.65 23.06 8.14
C GLU A 317 14.13 23.24 8.29
N GLU A 318 13.37 23.25 7.19
CA GLU A 318 11.91 23.21 7.20
C GLU A 318 11.34 22.02 8.00
N PHE A 319 12.06 20.90 8.11
CA PHE A 319 11.63 19.74 8.91
C PHE A 319 12.08 19.79 10.37
N ARG A 320 12.78 20.83 10.81
CA ARG A 320 13.15 21.00 12.22
C ARG A 320 11.89 21.12 13.09
N ALA A 321 11.64 20.07 13.88
CA ALA A 321 10.47 19.99 14.75
C ALA A 321 10.45 21.14 15.78
N PRO A 322 9.33 21.88 15.94
CA PRO A 322 9.23 22.99 16.89
C PRO A 322 9.11 22.56 18.36
N SER A 323 9.00 21.26 18.64
CA SER A 323 9.12 20.70 19.99
C SER A 323 9.59 19.24 19.97
N PRO A 324 10.22 18.72 21.03
CA PRO A 324 10.77 17.35 21.06
C PRO A 324 9.76 16.20 20.90
N GLY A 325 8.45 16.48 21.01
CA GLY A 325 7.39 15.47 20.85
C GLY A 325 6.88 15.30 19.41
N ILE A 326 7.40 16.08 18.45
CA ILE A 326 6.96 16.05 17.05
C ILE A 326 7.98 15.25 16.21
N THR A 327 7.52 14.19 15.55
CA THR A 327 8.37 13.30 14.76
C THR A 327 8.29 13.62 13.27
N ARG A 328 9.42 13.59 12.56
CA ARG A 328 9.50 13.58 11.10
C ARG A 328 10.27 12.32 10.68
N ARG A 329 9.72 11.48 9.80
CA ARG A 329 10.35 10.23 9.34
C ARG A 329 9.84 9.78 7.97
N GLU A 330 10.60 8.89 7.34
CA GLU A 330 10.18 8.16 6.14
C GLU A 330 9.56 6.79 6.52
N LEU A 331 8.53 6.37 5.79
CA LEU A 331 8.07 4.99 5.68
C LEU A 331 8.39 4.55 4.25
N ASN A 332 9.50 3.84 4.06
CA ASN A 332 9.93 3.42 2.73
C ASN A 332 9.20 2.14 2.31
N VAL A 333 8.35 2.25 1.27
CA VAL A 333 7.64 1.12 0.64
C VAL A 333 8.06 0.88 -0.81
N ALA A 334 8.99 1.70 -1.31
CA ALA A 334 9.62 1.54 -2.61
C ALA A 334 10.53 0.30 -2.62
N ARG A 335 10.39 -0.54 -3.65
CA ARG A 335 11.31 -1.66 -3.90
C ARG A 335 12.50 -1.22 -4.76
N ASN A 336 12.31 -0.22 -5.61
CA ASN A 336 13.37 0.33 -6.44
C ASN A 336 14.34 1.17 -5.59
N LYS A 337 15.63 0.79 -5.64
CA LYS A 337 16.70 1.54 -4.99
C LYS A 337 17.17 2.73 -5.81
N LYS A 338 16.83 2.79 -7.10
CA LYS A 338 17.11 3.94 -7.98
C LYS A 338 16.00 4.97 -7.82
N PHE A 339 16.39 6.23 -7.80
CA PHE A 339 15.55 7.42 -7.76
C PHE A 339 16.29 8.55 -8.45
N THR A 340 15.55 9.54 -8.92
CA THR A 340 16.07 10.77 -9.52
C THR A 340 16.13 11.88 -8.47
N LEU A 341 16.80 12.98 -8.81
CA LEU A 341 16.72 14.21 -8.02
C LEU A 341 15.30 14.77 -8.00
N GLU A 342 14.57 14.66 -9.13
CA GLU A 342 13.16 15.08 -9.25
C GLU A 342 12.25 14.32 -8.27
N ASP A 343 12.45 13.00 -8.12
CA ASP A 343 11.73 12.18 -7.13
C ASP A 343 11.99 12.65 -5.69
N THR A 344 13.22 13.10 -5.41
CA THR A 344 13.62 13.63 -4.10
C THR A 344 13.01 15.02 -3.89
N GLN A 345 13.06 15.89 -4.91
CA GLN A 345 12.56 17.26 -4.87
C GLN A 345 11.05 17.29 -4.69
N HIS A 346 10.29 16.54 -5.49
CA HIS A 346 8.83 16.57 -5.45
C HIS A 346 8.29 16.17 -4.07
N GLY A 347 8.68 15.01 -3.54
CA GLY A 347 8.25 14.55 -2.21
C GLY A 347 8.70 15.47 -1.07
N THR A 348 9.94 15.95 -1.11
CA THR A 348 10.48 16.89 -0.11
C THR A 348 9.72 18.23 -0.15
N CYS A 349 9.43 18.74 -1.35
CA CYS A 349 8.65 19.96 -1.55
C CYS A 349 7.23 19.80 -0.96
N VAL A 350 6.48 18.76 -1.36
CA VAL A 350 5.12 18.45 -0.86
C VAL A 350 5.09 18.28 0.66
N ALA A 351 6.04 17.53 1.22
CA ALA A 351 6.14 17.35 2.67
C ALA A 351 6.42 18.67 3.41
N SER A 352 7.24 19.56 2.85
CA SER A 352 7.48 20.88 3.44
C SER A 352 6.24 21.78 3.37
N LYS A 353 5.46 21.75 2.29
CA LYS A 353 4.16 22.44 2.21
C LYS A 353 3.14 21.94 3.24
N THR A 354 3.29 20.70 3.70
CA THR A 354 2.45 20.15 4.76
C THR A 354 2.88 20.66 6.15
N VAL A 355 4.15 20.48 6.53
CA VAL A 355 4.63 20.59 7.93
C VAL A 355 5.86 21.49 8.12
N GLY A 356 6.31 22.17 7.08
CA GLY A 356 7.49 23.03 7.05
C GLY A 356 7.42 24.20 8.03
N GLY A 357 8.52 24.48 8.74
CA GLY A 357 8.61 25.55 9.72
C GLY A 357 8.23 26.94 9.17
N THR A 358 8.62 27.26 7.93
CA THR A 358 8.23 28.51 7.25
C THR A 358 7.25 28.31 6.10
N THR A 359 7.21 27.12 5.50
CA THR A 359 6.44 26.81 4.28
C THR A 359 5.18 25.98 4.52
N GLY A 360 4.97 25.40 5.71
CA GLY A 360 3.86 24.47 5.97
C GLY A 360 2.70 25.02 6.77
N ALA A 361 1.50 24.47 6.55
CA ALA A 361 0.29 24.81 7.29
C ALA A 361 0.20 24.11 8.67
N ALA A 362 0.57 22.83 8.76
CA ALA A 362 0.39 21.98 9.94
C ALA A 362 1.69 21.75 10.73
N LYS A 363 2.36 22.84 11.13
CA LYS A 363 3.72 22.84 11.71
C LYS A 363 3.92 21.92 12.92
N ARG A 364 2.89 21.70 13.74
CA ARG A 364 2.95 20.81 14.91
C ARG A 364 2.45 19.39 14.67
N ALA A 365 2.13 19.02 13.43
CA ALA A 365 1.85 17.64 13.07
C ALA A 365 3.13 16.79 13.01
N ASN A 366 2.97 15.50 13.32
CA ASN A 366 3.94 14.48 12.98
C ASN A 366 3.90 14.25 11.46
N LEU A 367 5.06 14.02 10.83
CA LEU A 367 5.16 13.68 9.41
C LEU A 367 5.59 12.22 9.23
N VAL A 368 4.93 11.55 8.30
CA VAL A 368 5.37 10.30 7.69
C VAL A 368 5.42 10.49 6.19
N GLY A 369 6.62 10.66 5.62
CA GLY A 369 6.81 10.60 4.18
C GLY A 369 6.74 9.14 3.74
N VAL A 370 5.68 8.73 3.06
CA VAL A 370 5.50 7.36 2.58
C VAL A 370 6.08 7.28 1.17
N ARG A 371 7.34 6.86 1.09
CA ARG A 371 8.09 6.79 -0.17
C ARG A 371 7.63 5.60 -0.98
N ILE A 372 7.08 5.87 -2.17
CA ILE A 372 6.63 4.85 -3.12
C ILE A 372 7.60 4.63 -4.29
N ASP A 373 7.45 3.50 -4.98
CA ASP A 373 7.89 3.39 -6.38
C ASP A 373 6.96 4.28 -7.24
N PHE A 374 7.48 5.00 -8.24
CA PHE A 374 6.66 5.86 -9.10
C PHE A 374 5.94 5.06 -10.22
N THR A 375 5.10 4.12 -9.80
CA THR A 375 4.28 3.25 -10.67
C THR A 375 2.87 3.09 -10.09
N GLU A 376 1.94 2.58 -10.89
CA GLU A 376 0.55 2.37 -10.46
C GLU A 376 0.43 1.47 -9.22
N PHE A 377 1.20 0.38 -9.17
CA PHE A 377 1.29 -0.48 -7.98
C PHE A 377 1.94 0.24 -6.79
N GLY A 378 2.91 1.10 -7.03
CA GLY A 378 3.61 1.86 -6.00
C GLY A 378 2.66 2.79 -5.23
N LEU A 379 1.78 3.52 -5.93
CA LEU A 379 0.78 4.40 -5.30
C LEU A 379 -0.22 3.59 -4.46
N LEU A 380 -0.80 2.53 -5.02
CA LEU A 380 -1.77 1.68 -4.32
C LEU A 380 -1.14 1.02 -3.08
N ARG A 381 0.11 0.55 -3.17
CA ARG A 381 0.88 0.03 -2.03
C ARG A 381 1.13 1.12 -0.99
N GLY A 382 1.52 2.33 -1.40
CA GLY A 382 1.76 3.46 -0.50
C GLY A 382 0.55 3.82 0.34
N LEU A 383 -0.61 3.97 -0.31
CA LEU A 383 -1.88 4.25 0.36
C LEU A 383 -2.27 3.12 1.33
N GLN A 384 -2.19 1.84 0.92
CA GLN A 384 -2.53 0.74 1.84
C GLN A 384 -1.53 0.63 2.99
N SER A 385 -0.24 0.91 2.76
CA SER A 385 0.78 0.91 3.81
C SER A 385 0.57 2.03 4.82
N ALA A 386 0.13 3.21 4.38
CA ALA A 386 -0.29 4.30 5.26
C ALA A 386 -1.49 3.88 6.12
N ALA A 387 -2.55 3.32 5.52
CA ALA A 387 -3.71 2.81 6.25
C ALA A 387 -3.32 1.73 7.30
N ASN A 388 -2.47 0.78 6.89
CA ASN A 388 -1.98 -0.29 7.77
C ASN A 388 -1.18 0.26 8.96
N GLU A 389 -0.30 1.24 8.75
CA GLU A 389 0.48 1.83 9.85
C GLU A 389 -0.38 2.72 10.76
N ILE A 390 -1.33 3.48 10.21
CA ILE A 390 -2.32 4.27 10.97
C ILE A 390 -3.10 3.34 11.92
N LYS A 391 -3.57 2.21 11.40
CA LYS A 391 -4.26 1.17 12.18
C LYS A 391 -3.35 0.58 13.27
N GLN A 392 -2.14 0.16 12.89
CA GLN A 392 -1.16 -0.44 13.82
C GLN A 392 -0.77 0.51 14.96
N LYS A 393 -0.69 1.82 14.69
CA LYS A 393 -0.35 2.86 15.67
C LYS A 393 -1.56 3.46 16.40
N GLY A 394 -2.77 2.96 16.15
CA GLY A 394 -3.99 3.43 16.83
C GLY A 394 -4.36 4.89 16.50
N LEU A 395 -4.03 5.36 15.30
CA LEU A 395 -4.18 6.76 14.86
C LEU A 395 -5.57 7.07 14.25
N LYS A 396 -6.60 6.27 14.56
CA LYS A 396 -7.98 6.51 14.13
C LYS A 396 -8.46 7.90 14.56
N GLY A 397 -9.00 8.69 13.62
CA GLY A 397 -9.42 10.08 13.85
C GLY A 397 -8.27 11.05 14.22
N LYS A 398 -7.00 10.63 14.03
CA LYS A 398 -5.78 11.37 14.42
C LYS A 398 -4.73 11.38 13.31
N ALA A 399 -5.14 11.08 12.08
CA ALA A 399 -4.28 11.12 10.91
C ALA A 399 -4.99 11.76 9.72
N VAL A 400 -4.18 12.28 8.80
CA VAL A 400 -4.59 12.75 7.48
C VAL A 400 -3.65 12.12 6.47
N VAL A 401 -4.16 11.67 5.33
CA VAL A 401 -3.32 11.28 4.19
C VAL A 401 -3.40 12.36 3.14
N THR A 402 -2.27 12.78 2.58
CA THR A 402 -2.23 13.62 1.38
C THR A 402 -1.38 12.94 0.30
N THR A 403 -1.83 13.02 -0.95
CA THR A 403 -1.09 12.53 -2.12
C THR A 403 -1.27 13.46 -3.31
N SER A 404 -0.14 13.88 -3.85
CA SER A 404 0.03 14.62 -5.10
C SER A 404 0.18 13.69 -6.30
N ILE A 405 0.50 12.41 -6.04
CA ILE A 405 0.69 11.38 -7.05
C ILE A 405 -0.66 10.89 -7.58
N LEU A 406 -0.80 10.89 -8.91
CA LEU A 406 -2.04 10.54 -9.61
C LEU A 406 -1.82 9.35 -10.55
N MET A 407 -2.59 8.29 -10.32
CA MET A 407 -2.68 7.09 -11.15
C MET A 407 -3.56 7.31 -12.38
N ARG A 408 -3.33 6.56 -13.47
CA ARG A 408 -4.11 6.61 -14.72
C ARG A 408 -5.63 6.65 -14.51
N ALA A 409 -6.33 7.10 -15.55
CA ALA A 409 -7.79 7.19 -15.56
C ALA A 409 -8.44 5.87 -15.12
N PRO A 410 -9.47 5.91 -14.25
CA PRO A 410 -10.05 4.74 -13.62
C PRO A 410 -10.78 3.87 -14.65
N ASP A 411 -10.34 2.63 -14.80
CA ASP A 411 -11.19 1.55 -15.28
C ASP A 411 -11.86 0.81 -14.11
N ALA A 412 -12.67 -0.21 -14.42
CA ALA A 412 -13.39 -1.00 -13.43
C ALA A 412 -12.46 -1.74 -12.43
N ILE A 413 -11.29 -2.19 -12.88
CA ILE A 413 -10.35 -3.01 -12.11
C ILE A 413 -9.57 -2.12 -11.14
N TYR A 414 -9.04 -1.01 -11.63
CA TYR A 414 -8.37 0.00 -10.80
C TYR A 414 -9.33 0.63 -9.77
N THR A 415 -10.55 0.96 -10.18
CA THR A 415 -11.59 1.49 -9.27
C THR A 415 -11.90 0.50 -8.14
N THR A 416 -12.11 -0.77 -8.47
CA THR A 416 -12.39 -1.83 -7.48
C THR A 416 -11.25 -1.96 -6.47
N SER A 417 -10.02 -1.91 -6.94
CA SER A 417 -8.82 -2.02 -6.11
C SER A 417 -8.63 -0.80 -5.21
N PHE A 418 -8.89 0.42 -5.73
CA PHE A 418 -8.88 1.63 -4.91
C PHE A 418 -10.00 1.62 -3.87
N ARG A 419 -11.21 1.12 -4.17
CA ARG A 419 -12.31 0.99 -3.19
C ARG A 419 -11.88 0.23 -1.92
N SER A 420 -11.00 -0.76 -2.03
CA SER A 420 -10.44 -1.50 -0.88
C SER A 420 -9.69 -0.57 0.10
N VAL A 421 -8.75 0.23 -0.41
CA VAL A 421 -7.97 1.14 0.43
C VAL A 421 -8.79 2.36 0.88
N MET A 422 -9.68 2.88 0.03
CA MET A 422 -10.60 3.97 0.40
C MET A 422 -11.53 3.57 1.57
N ARG A 423 -12.06 2.35 1.56
CA ARG A 423 -12.86 1.80 2.68
C ARG A 423 -12.05 1.68 3.96
N SER A 424 -10.76 1.33 3.86
CA SER A 424 -9.84 1.27 5.01
C SER A 424 -9.70 2.65 5.67
N PHE A 425 -9.48 3.71 4.89
CA PHE A 425 -9.40 5.08 5.41
C PHE A 425 -10.72 5.60 6.02
N VAL A 426 -11.87 5.28 5.41
CA VAL A 426 -13.19 5.59 6.00
C VAL A 426 -13.39 4.87 7.32
N ALA A 427 -13.03 3.59 7.43
CA ALA A 427 -13.11 2.83 8.68
C ALA A 427 -12.18 3.38 9.78
N LEU A 428 -11.04 3.98 9.38
CA LEU A 428 -10.07 4.64 10.26
C LEU A 428 -10.43 6.10 10.60
N ASP A 429 -11.51 6.65 10.04
CA ASP A 429 -11.88 8.07 10.20
C ASP A 429 -10.71 9.01 9.81
N VAL A 430 -10.13 8.73 8.64
CA VAL A 430 -8.98 9.47 8.08
C VAL A 430 -9.35 10.03 6.71
N PRO A 431 -9.34 11.36 6.53
CA PRO A 431 -9.54 11.97 5.22
C PRO A 431 -8.32 11.76 4.31
N ILE A 432 -8.58 11.64 3.02
CA ILE A 432 -7.55 11.74 1.98
C ILE A 432 -7.68 13.08 1.27
N VAL A 433 -6.57 13.81 1.18
CA VAL A 433 -6.42 15.00 0.35
C VAL A 433 -5.66 14.61 -0.92
N ALA A 434 -6.18 15.01 -2.08
CA ALA A 434 -5.68 14.59 -3.39
C ALA A 434 -5.53 15.79 -4.32
N ALA A 435 -4.48 15.79 -5.14
CA ALA A 435 -4.35 16.72 -6.26
C ALA A 435 -5.50 16.56 -7.28
N ALA A 436 -6.05 17.66 -7.80
CA ALA A 436 -7.04 17.62 -8.88
C ALA A 436 -6.46 17.21 -10.25
N GLY A 437 -5.16 17.38 -10.44
CA GLY A 437 -4.45 17.15 -11.70
C GLY A 437 -4.26 18.42 -12.53
N ASN A 438 -3.26 18.38 -13.41
CA ASN A 438 -2.70 19.53 -14.13
C ASN A 438 -2.92 19.45 -15.66
N LYS A 439 -3.92 18.69 -16.13
CA LYS A 439 -4.15 18.42 -17.56
C LYS A 439 -5.24 19.25 -18.25
N PHE A 440 -5.65 20.38 -17.69
CA PHE A 440 -6.70 21.21 -18.27
C PHE A 440 -6.38 21.73 -19.68
N LEU A 441 -5.13 22.15 -19.92
CA LEU A 441 -4.70 22.62 -21.25
C LEU A 441 -4.55 21.48 -22.28
N ASP A 442 -4.46 20.24 -21.81
CA ASP A 442 -4.43 19.03 -22.66
C ASP A 442 -5.87 18.56 -23.01
N GLY A 443 -6.89 19.34 -22.64
CA GLY A 443 -8.31 19.08 -22.91
C GLY A 443 -9.07 18.34 -21.81
N LEU A 444 -8.37 17.84 -20.78
CA LEU A 444 -8.99 17.11 -19.66
C LEU A 444 -9.55 18.12 -18.65
N THR A 445 -10.85 18.40 -18.70
CA THR A 445 -11.46 19.46 -17.87
C THR A 445 -11.61 19.07 -16.40
N GLU A 446 -12.34 17.99 -16.13
CA GLU A 446 -12.58 17.44 -14.79
C GLU A 446 -11.39 16.58 -14.33
N PRO A 447 -11.19 16.39 -13.02
CA PRO A 447 -10.28 15.38 -12.49
C PRO A 447 -10.62 13.99 -13.05
N ASP A 448 -9.69 13.42 -13.82
CA ASP A 448 -9.86 12.17 -14.56
C ASP A 448 -9.09 10.99 -13.96
N LYS A 449 -8.14 11.25 -13.04
CA LYS A 449 -7.20 10.29 -12.46
C LYS A 449 -7.60 9.81 -11.05
N LEU A 450 -6.97 8.74 -10.56
CA LEU A 450 -7.11 8.26 -9.18
C LEU A 450 -6.01 8.85 -8.26
N PRO A 451 -6.27 9.14 -6.98
CA PRO A 451 -7.52 8.97 -6.24
C PRO A 451 -8.61 10.04 -6.48
N ALA A 452 -8.33 11.14 -7.18
CA ALA A 452 -9.27 12.28 -7.26
C ALA A 452 -10.69 11.89 -7.72
N THR A 453 -10.80 11.00 -8.71
CA THR A 453 -12.08 10.47 -9.19
C THR A 453 -12.89 9.67 -8.16
N MET A 454 -12.29 9.20 -7.05
CA MET A 454 -12.99 8.54 -5.95
C MET A 454 -13.90 9.48 -5.17
N ALA A 455 -13.76 10.81 -5.32
CA ALA A 455 -14.63 11.81 -4.70
C ALA A 455 -16.13 11.66 -5.05
N LYS A 456 -16.45 10.88 -6.10
CA LYS A 456 -17.83 10.48 -6.46
C LYS A 456 -18.49 9.60 -5.40
N ASP A 457 -17.71 8.71 -4.79
CA ASP A 457 -18.19 7.62 -3.92
C ASP A 457 -17.66 7.74 -2.48
N PHE A 458 -16.59 8.52 -2.24
CA PHE A 458 -15.84 8.59 -0.98
C PHE A 458 -15.52 10.05 -0.58
N PRO A 459 -15.31 10.33 0.72
CA PRO A 459 -14.94 11.66 1.21
C PRO A 459 -13.48 12.01 0.91
N VAL A 460 -13.16 12.22 -0.36
CA VAL A 460 -11.86 12.73 -0.84
C VAL A 460 -11.93 14.25 -0.96
N ILE A 461 -10.95 14.93 -0.37
CA ILE A 461 -10.76 16.36 -0.57
C ILE A 461 -9.87 16.54 -1.79
N VAL A 462 -10.47 16.89 -2.93
CA VAL A 462 -9.75 17.12 -4.19
C VAL A 462 -9.41 18.59 -4.31
N VAL A 463 -8.12 18.89 -4.44
CA VAL A 463 -7.58 20.26 -4.38
C VAL A 463 -7.07 20.70 -5.75
N GLY A 464 -7.73 21.71 -6.31
CA GLY A 464 -7.27 22.42 -7.50
C GLY A 464 -6.18 23.45 -7.16
N ASN A 465 -5.42 23.85 -8.18
CA ASN A 465 -4.37 24.86 -8.05
C ASN A 465 -4.92 26.24 -8.43
N ALA A 466 -4.62 27.25 -7.62
CA ALA A 466 -4.86 28.66 -7.93
C ALA A 466 -3.57 29.51 -7.99
N GLY A 467 -3.55 30.51 -8.88
CA GLY A 467 -2.50 31.51 -9.02
C GLY A 467 -2.50 32.57 -7.90
N LYS A 468 -1.41 33.34 -7.74
CA LYS A 468 -1.28 34.38 -6.69
C LYS A 468 -2.34 35.49 -6.77
N ASP A 469 -2.81 35.81 -7.96
CA ASP A 469 -3.93 36.72 -8.20
C ASP A 469 -5.31 36.06 -7.96
N PHE A 470 -5.33 34.75 -7.62
CA PHE A 470 -6.40 33.89 -7.09
C PHE A 470 -7.22 32.97 -8.06
N LYS A 471 -7.02 32.90 -9.40
CA LYS A 471 -7.87 32.04 -10.30
C LYS A 471 -7.32 30.64 -10.20
N ILE A 472 -8.19 29.67 -10.44
CA ILE A 472 -7.85 28.36 -11.05
C ILE A 472 -6.70 28.54 -12.06
N ALA A 473 -5.54 27.94 -11.77
CA ALA A 473 -4.37 28.01 -12.62
C ALA A 473 -4.67 27.43 -14.01
N PRO A 474 -4.02 27.89 -15.11
CA PRO A 474 -4.38 27.51 -16.47
C PRO A 474 -4.42 26.01 -16.70
N LYS A 475 -3.48 25.27 -16.10
CA LYS A 475 -3.39 23.81 -16.16
C LYS A 475 -4.25 23.06 -15.14
N SER A 476 -4.75 23.71 -14.07
CA SER A 476 -5.55 23.03 -13.05
C SER A 476 -6.85 22.49 -13.65
N GLN A 477 -7.03 21.18 -13.48
CA GLN A 477 -8.32 20.52 -13.64
C GLN A 477 -9.32 21.11 -12.64
N ARG A 478 -10.59 21.10 -13.02
CA ARG A 478 -11.66 21.89 -12.41
C ARG A 478 -13.02 21.25 -12.61
N GLY A 479 -13.98 21.63 -11.79
CA GLY A 479 -15.37 21.24 -11.95
C GLY A 479 -15.89 20.49 -10.73
N ASN A 480 -16.88 19.63 -10.94
CA ASN A 480 -17.73 19.08 -9.87
C ASN A 480 -17.00 18.14 -8.91
N LEU A 481 -15.87 17.54 -9.32
CA LEU A 481 -15.07 16.70 -8.41
C LEU A 481 -14.08 17.50 -7.57
N VAL A 482 -13.79 18.75 -7.91
CA VAL A 482 -12.84 19.59 -7.15
C VAL A 482 -13.55 20.17 -5.92
N THR A 483 -13.11 19.77 -4.73
CA THR A 483 -13.66 20.19 -3.45
C THR A 483 -13.29 21.63 -3.11
N THR A 484 -12.04 22.03 -3.39
CA THR A 484 -11.52 23.37 -3.09
C THR A 484 -10.31 23.70 -3.97
N TYR A 485 -9.82 24.94 -3.88
CA TYR A 485 -8.57 25.38 -4.51
C TYR A 485 -7.65 25.99 -3.45
N ALA A 486 -6.35 25.68 -3.55
CA ALA A 486 -5.30 26.33 -2.76
C ALA A 486 -4.26 26.97 -3.69
N ILE A 487 -3.44 27.88 -3.16
CA ILE A 487 -2.42 28.57 -3.96
C ILE A 487 -1.26 27.62 -4.19
N GLY A 488 -1.21 26.95 -5.34
CA GLY A 488 -0.16 26.01 -5.72
C GLY A 488 0.73 26.52 -6.85
N ALA A 489 0.74 27.83 -7.13
CA ALA A 489 1.58 28.44 -8.16
C ALA A 489 2.58 29.43 -7.56
N ASP A 490 3.81 29.39 -8.06
CA ASP A 490 4.99 30.10 -7.56
C ASP A 490 5.16 30.00 -6.04
N ILE A 491 4.91 28.81 -5.47
CA ILE A 491 5.07 28.56 -4.04
C ILE A 491 6.52 28.31 -3.68
N LYS A 492 6.87 28.59 -2.42
CA LYS A 492 8.16 28.19 -1.85
C LYS A 492 8.01 26.92 -1.03
N CYS A 493 8.96 26.01 -1.21
CA CYS A 493 9.09 24.73 -0.52
C CYS A 493 10.57 24.36 -0.34
N ALA A 494 10.86 23.36 0.50
CA ALA A 494 12.21 22.88 0.76
C ALA A 494 12.95 22.42 -0.51
N ASP A 495 14.22 22.77 -0.62
CA ASP A 495 15.11 22.39 -1.73
C ASP A 495 16.04 21.25 -1.28
N PRO A 496 15.98 20.03 -1.86
CA PRO A 496 16.88 18.95 -1.46
C PRO A 496 18.36 19.19 -1.82
N LEU A 497 18.69 20.26 -2.54
CA LEU A 497 20.07 20.65 -2.87
C LEU A 497 20.70 21.62 -1.86
N ASP A 498 19.91 22.30 -1.04
CA ASP A 498 20.37 23.22 0.01
C ASP A 498 19.47 23.06 1.24
N LEU A 499 20.02 22.50 2.32
CA LEU A 499 19.31 22.25 3.59
C LEU A 499 18.67 23.51 4.22
N THR A 500 19.03 24.71 3.75
CA THR A 500 18.48 26.01 4.18
C THR A 500 17.77 26.77 3.06
N GLY A 501 17.75 26.19 1.86
CA GLY A 501 17.26 26.78 0.61
C GLY A 501 15.76 26.66 0.46
N LEU A 502 15.23 27.30 -0.59
CA LEU A 502 13.81 27.14 -0.95
C LEU A 502 13.65 27.18 -2.47
N ALA A 503 13.26 26.05 -3.04
CA ALA A 503 12.86 25.92 -4.43
C ALA A 503 11.56 26.71 -4.69
N THR A 504 11.34 27.10 -5.94
CA THR A 504 10.02 27.56 -6.40
C THR A 504 9.41 26.45 -7.25
N ASP A 505 8.19 26.03 -6.94
CA ASP A 505 7.49 24.99 -7.70
C ASP A 505 6.01 25.33 -7.94
N SER A 506 5.32 24.58 -8.81
CA SER A 506 3.96 24.90 -9.25
C SER A 506 3.14 23.71 -9.78
N GLY A 507 1.96 23.50 -9.21
CA GLY A 507 1.07 22.40 -9.55
C GLY A 507 -0.03 22.15 -8.50
N THR A 508 -1.06 21.37 -8.85
CA THR A 508 -2.00 20.81 -7.87
C THR A 508 -1.28 19.98 -6.80
N SER A 509 -0.12 19.43 -7.16
CA SER A 509 0.84 18.75 -6.30
C SER A 509 1.19 19.53 -5.03
N PHE A 510 1.34 20.85 -5.14
CA PHE A 510 1.72 21.73 -4.02
C PHE A 510 0.55 22.53 -3.43
N ALA A 511 -0.61 22.48 -4.09
CA ALA A 511 -1.88 22.95 -3.54
C ALA A 511 -2.48 21.94 -2.55
N ALA A 512 -2.48 20.64 -2.88
CA ALA A 512 -3.03 19.55 -2.04
C ALA A 512 -2.44 19.36 -0.62
N PRO A 513 -1.15 19.65 -0.33
CA PRO A 513 -0.62 19.58 1.04
C PRO A 513 -0.98 20.77 1.96
N GLN A 514 -1.67 21.80 1.46
CA GLN A 514 -2.09 23.00 2.21
C GLN A 514 -3.47 22.84 2.86
#